data_AF-A0A556MPK8-F1
#
_entry.id   AF-A0A556MPK8-F1
#
_cell.length_a   1.000
_cell.length_b   1.000
_cell.length_c   1.000
_cell.angle_alpha   90.00
_cell.angle_beta   90.00
_cell.angle_gamma   90.00
#
_symmetry.space_group_name_H-M   'P 1'
#
loop_
_entity.id
_entity.type
_entity.pdbx_description
1 polymer ?
#
loop_
_entity_poly.entity_id
_entity_poly.type
_entity_poly.pdbx_seq_one_letter_code
_entity_poly.pdbx_strand_id
1 'polypeptide(L)'
;MSSQQDLNNKLNRLLATYQVHYQNLRAIHWNIKGTNFFELHLKYEELYTRTQVIIDDLAERILTLGITPLHRLEDYLKNSDLKENITIHDGKEGMTYILNAQETILKLEREILTESADLEDEGTNAMMSDLVREKEKTNWMFAAWLGK
;
A
#
# COMPACT_ATOMS: atom_id res chain seq x y z
N MET A 1 6.94 24.65 4.07
CA MET A 1 8.10 23.74 4.21
C MET A 1 8.79 23.69 2.84
N SER A 2 10.04 23.27 2.72
CA SER A 2 10.64 23.09 1.39
C SER A 2 9.91 21.94 0.68
N SER A 3 9.77 22.01 -0.65
CA SER A 3 9.18 20.95 -1.47
C SER A 3 9.80 19.57 -1.20
N GLN A 4 11.11 19.52 -0.96
CA GLN A 4 11.82 18.31 -0.56
C GLN A 4 11.32 17.74 0.78
N GLN A 5 11.11 18.58 1.79
CA GLN A 5 10.62 18.11 3.09
C GLN A 5 9.20 17.54 2.97
N ASP A 6 8.38 18.12 2.11
CA ASP A 6 7.02 17.65 1.87
C ASP A 6 7.02 16.28 1.17
N LEU A 7 7.87 16.06 0.16
CA LEU A 7 8.08 14.75 -0.46
C LEU A 7 8.55 13.70 0.58
N ASN A 8 9.54 14.06 1.39
CA ASN A 8 10.10 13.20 2.44
C ASN A 8 9.01 12.77 3.45
N ASN A 9 8.13 13.69 3.83
CA ASN A 9 7.01 13.39 4.72
C ASN A 9 6.00 12.44 4.04
N LYS A 10 5.72 12.62 2.74
CA LYS A 10 4.83 11.74 1.98
C LYS A 10 5.37 10.32 1.82
N LEU A 11 6.68 10.15 1.64
CA LEU A 11 7.29 8.81 1.61
C LEU A 11 7.08 8.06 2.92
N ASN A 12 7.26 8.73 4.06
CA ASN A 12 6.97 8.15 5.38
C ASN A 12 5.47 7.88 5.59
N ARG A 13 4.59 8.74 5.07
CA ARG A 13 3.14 8.51 5.04
C ARG A 13 2.77 7.28 4.21
N LEU A 14 3.40 7.11 3.05
CA LEU A 14 3.22 5.94 2.19
C LEU A 14 3.70 4.66 2.88
N LEU A 15 4.86 4.71 3.54
CA LEU A 15 5.40 3.60 4.34
C LEU A 15 4.44 3.20 5.47
N ALA A 16 3.95 4.17 6.24
CA ALA A 16 2.95 3.94 7.27
C ALA A 16 1.67 3.31 6.71
N THR A 17 1.20 3.82 5.57
CA THR A 17 0.00 3.33 4.89
C THR A 17 0.15 1.88 4.44
N TYR A 18 1.31 1.52 3.88
CA TYR A 18 1.60 0.15 3.49
C TYR A 18 1.73 -0.81 4.68
N GLN A 19 2.32 -0.37 5.80
CA GLN A 19 2.40 -1.17 7.01
C GLN A 19 1.02 -1.52 7.57
N VAL A 20 0.11 -0.55 7.61
CA VAL A 20 -1.29 -0.79 7.99
C VAL A 20 -1.98 -1.70 6.97
N HIS A 21 -1.77 -1.47 5.67
CA HIS A 21 -2.33 -2.31 4.61
C HIS A 21 -1.89 -3.78 4.73
N TYR A 22 -0.60 -4.00 4.97
CA TYR A 22 -0.01 -5.32 5.16
C TYR A 22 -0.66 -6.09 6.31
N GLN A 23 -0.81 -5.43 7.46
CA GLN A 23 -1.45 -6.04 8.62
C GLN A 23 -2.93 -6.34 8.35
N ASN A 24 -3.63 -5.44 7.65
CA ASN A 24 -5.03 -5.65 7.26
C ASN A 24 -5.20 -6.80 6.27
N LEU A 25 -4.28 -6.99 5.32
CA LEU A 25 -4.26 -8.14 4.42
C LEU A 25 -4.06 -9.45 5.18
N ARG A 26 -3.14 -9.49 6.15
CA ARG A 26 -2.97 -10.65 7.03
C ARG A 26 -4.21 -10.95 7.85
N ALA A 27 -4.85 -9.91 8.40
CA ALA A 27 -6.10 -10.08 9.13
C ALA A 27 -7.19 -10.72 8.27
N ILE A 28 -7.34 -10.33 7.00
CA ILE A 28 -8.28 -10.94 6.07
C ILE A 28 -7.85 -12.39 5.73
N HIS A 29 -6.57 -12.61 5.43
CA HIS A 29 -6.02 -13.92 5.13
C HIS A 29 -6.28 -14.95 6.24
N TRP A 30 -6.13 -14.56 7.52
CA TRP A 30 -6.36 -15.43 8.66
C TRP A 30 -7.85 -15.70 8.91
N ASN A 31 -8.73 -14.75 8.59
CA ASN A 31 -10.12 -14.78 9.05
C ASN A 31 -11.13 -15.06 7.94
N ILE A 32 -10.72 -15.15 6.67
CA ILE A 32 -11.62 -15.48 5.56
C ILE A 32 -12.36 -16.81 5.79
N LYS A 33 -13.65 -16.83 5.45
CA LYS A 33 -14.52 -18.01 5.51
C LYS A 33 -15.36 -18.10 4.23
N GLY A 34 -15.97 -19.26 3.99
CA GLY A 34 -16.91 -19.47 2.89
C GLY A 34 -16.36 -20.31 1.74
N THR A 35 -17.16 -20.43 0.68
CA THR A 35 -16.91 -21.36 -0.44
C THR A 35 -15.65 -21.06 -1.23
N ASN A 36 -15.19 -19.80 -1.22
CA ASN A 36 -13.99 -19.35 -1.93
C ASN A 36 -12.75 -19.35 -1.05
N PHE A 37 -12.78 -19.97 0.14
CA PHE A 37 -11.70 -19.95 1.12
C PHE A 37 -10.34 -20.26 0.52
N PHE A 38 -10.18 -21.39 -0.18
CA PHE A 38 -8.86 -21.81 -0.66
C PHE A 38 -8.26 -20.87 -1.70
N GLU A 39 -9.10 -20.32 -2.59
CA GLU A 39 -8.67 -19.35 -3.62
C GLU A 39 -8.27 -18.02 -2.97
N LEU A 40 -9.16 -17.47 -2.15
CA LEU A 40 -8.96 -16.14 -1.56
C LEU A 40 -7.87 -16.15 -0.49
N HIS A 41 -7.75 -17.21 0.30
CA HIS A 41 -6.69 -17.36 1.29
C HIS A 41 -5.30 -17.24 0.64
N LEU A 42 -5.06 -17.98 -0.45
CA LEU A 42 -3.83 -17.88 -1.22
C LEU A 42 -3.67 -16.51 -1.89
N LYS A 43 -4.76 -15.93 -2.40
CA LYS A 43 -4.71 -14.60 -3.01
C LYS A 43 -4.30 -13.51 -2.02
N TYR A 44 -4.81 -13.54 -0.79
CA TYR A 44 -4.42 -12.58 0.23
C TYR A 44 -2.95 -12.78 0.68
N GLU A 45 -2.43 -14.00 0.62
CA GLU A 45 -1.01 -14.28 0.86
C GLU A 45 -0.09 -13.72 -0.20
N GLU A 46 -0.44 -13.88 -1.47
CA GLU A 46 0.24 -13.23 -2.60
C GLU A 46 0.34 -11.71 -2.35
N LEU A 47 -0.77 -11.09 -1.93
CA LEU A 47 -0.84 -9.64 -1.71
C LEU A 47 -0.04 -9.17 -0.51
N TYR A 48 -0.13 -9.82 0.65
CA TYR A 48 0.67 -9.37 1.80
C TYR A 48 2.15 -9.62 1.57
N THR A 49 2.51 -10.68 0.84
CA THR A 49 3.92 -10.99 0.53
C THR A 49 4.49 -9.93 -0.40
N ARG A 50 3.75 -9.54 -1.45
CA ARG A 50 4.16 -8.42 -2.31
C ARG A 50 4.26 -7.12 -1.53
N THR A 51 3.29 -6.85 -0.65
CA THR A 51 3.30 -5.64 0.20
C THR A 51 4.52 -5.58 1.10
N GLN A 52 4.94 -6.72 1.67
CA GLN A 52 6.16 -6.80 2.48
C GLN A 52 7.40 -6.36 1.69
N VAL A 53 7.53 -6.75 0.42
CA VAL A 53 8.63 -6.30 -0.44
C VAL A 53 8.58 -4.79 -0.67
N ILE A 54 7.39 -4.24 -0.95
CA ILE A 54 7.22 -2.78 -1.17
C ILE A 54 7.61 -1.98 0.08
N ILE A 55 7.26 -2.48 1.27
CA ILE A 55 7.61 -1.85 2.54
C ILE A 55 9.13 -1.72 2.70
N ASP A 56 9.87 -2.78 2.38
CA ASP A 56 11.32 -2.82 2.48
C ASP A 56 11.96 -1.86 1.46
N ASP A 57 11.58 -1.97 0.18
CA ASP A 57 12.04 -1.09 -0.89
C ASP A 57 11.82 0.40 -0.54
N LEU A 58 10.66 0.72 0.08
CA LEU A 58 10.31 2.09 0.43
C LEU A 58 11.10 2.59 1.64
N ALA A 59 11.31 1.75 2.65
CA ALA A 59 12.15 2.10 3.80
C ALA A 59 13.61 2.33 3.35
N GLU A 60 14.14 1.48 2.47
CA GLU A 60 15.48 1.64 1.91
C GLU A 60 15.57 2.87 1.00
N ARG A 61 14.51 3.20 0.24
CA ARG A 61 14.45 4.45 -0.54
C ARG A 61 14.52 5.68 0.36
N ILE A 62 13.77 5.68 1.47
CA ILE A 62 13.80 6.76 2.47
C ILE A 62 15.20 6.91 3.07
N LEU A 63 15.87 5.81 3.42
CA LEU A 63 17.25 5.82 3.91
C LEU A 63 18.24 6.34 2.86
N THR A 64 18.06 5.97 1.59
CA THR A 64 18.89 6.42 0.46
C THR A 64 18.83 7.95 0.29
N LEU A 65 17.69 8.56 0.62
CA LEU A 65 17.50 10.02 0.63
C LEU A 65 18.02 10.70 1.92
N GLY A 66 18.65 9.95 2.83
CA GLY A 66 19.20 10.45 4.09
C GLY A 66 18.16 10.70 5.18
N ILE A 67 16.95 10.15 5.05
CA ILE A 67 15.83 10.33 5.98
C ILE A 67 15.70 9.06 6.84
N THR A 68 15.21 9.22 8.07
CA THR A 68 14.87 8.07 8.91
C THR A 68 13.46 7.56 8.59
N PRO A 69 13.29 6.27 8.21
CA PRO A 69 11.96 5.70 8.02
C PRO A 69 11.24 5.51 9.36
N LEU A 70 9.92 5.71 9.36
CA LEU A 70 9.08 5.33 10.47
C LEU A 70 9.22 3.82 10.74
N HIS A 71 9.27 3.43 12.00
CA HIS A 71 9.51 2.04 12.42
C HIS A 71 8.65 1.58 13.61
N ARG A 72 7.97 2.51 14.30
CA ARG A 72 7.14 2.18 15.47
C ARG A 72 5.69 2.03 15.01
N LEU A 73 5.00 1.04 15.57
CA LEU A 73 3.59 0.79 15.26
C LEU A 73 2.71 2.02 15.52
N GLU A 74 2.95 2.75 16.61
CA GLU A 74 2.20 3.98 16.92
C GLU A 74 2.39 5.07 15.84
N ASP A 75 3.59 5.15 15.26
CA ASP A 75 3.88 6.11 14.20
C ASP A 75 3.16 5.71 12.91
N TYR A 76 3.11 4.43 12.59
CA TYR A 76 2.34 3.93 11.45
C TYR A 76 0.86 4.24 11.60
N LEU A 77 0.27 3.95 12.76
CA LEU A 77 -1.15 4.22 13.02
C LEU A 77 -1.48 5.71 12.99
N LYS A 78 -0.55 6.58 13.42
CA LYS A 78 -0.75 8.03 13.41
C LYS A 78 -0.65 8.64 12.01
N ASN A 79 0.20 8.08 11.14
CA ASN A 79 0.52 8.69 9.85
C ASN A 79 -0.13 8.00 8.65
N SER A 80 -0.68 6.79 8.79
CA SER A 80 -1.30 6.04 7.70
C SER A 80 -2.60 6.69 7.18
N ASP A 81 -2.84 6.60 5.87
CA ASP A 81 -4.12 6.95 5.24
C ASP A 81 -5.17 5.85 5.34
N LEU A 82 -4.74 4.65 5.76
CA LEU A 82 -5.60 3.53 6.06
C LEU A 82 -5.75 3.38 7.58
N LYS A 83 -6.93 2.89 7.98
CA LYS A 83 -7.19 2.43 9.34
C LYS A 83 -7.08 0.92 9.40
N GLU A 84 -6.78 0.40 10.59
CA GLU A 84 -6.92 -1.02 10.88
C GLU A 84 -8.35 -1.48 10.56
N ASN A 85 -8.46 -2.62 9.91
CA ASN A 85 -9.77 -3.21 9.63
C ASN A 85 -10.33 -3.89 10.87
N ILE A 86 -11.66 -3.92 10.97
CA ILE A 86 -12.32 -4.91 11.82
C ILE A 86 -12.15 -6.30 11.18
N THR A 87 -12.41 -7.36 11.94
CA THR A 87 -12.34 -8.73 11.41
C THR A 87 -13.33 -8.92 10.25
N ILE A 88 -12.81 -9.21 9.06
CA ILE A 88 -13.59 -9.50 7.85
C ILE A 88 -13.57 -11.01 7.61
N HIS A 89 -14.76 -11.60 7.47
CA HIS A 89 -14.93 -13.03 7.16
C HIS A 89 -15.41 -13.28 5.73
N ASP A 90 -16.11 -12.31 5.12
CA ASP A 90 -16.69 -12.46 3.79
C ASP A 90 -15.67 -12.11 2.69
N GLY A 91 -15.62 -12.93 1.64
CA GLY A 91 -14.67 -12.75 0.55
C GLY A 91 -14.95 -11.49 -0.29
N LYS A 92 -16.22 -11.14 -0.49
CA LYS A 92 -16.59 -9.96 -1.27
C LYS A 92 -16.32 -8.68 -0.50
N GLU A 93 -16.58 -8.68 0.80
CA GLU A 93 -16.18 -7.61 1.71
C GLU A 93 -14.66 -7.44 1.72
N GLY A 94 -13.90 -8.52 1.84
CA GLY A 94 -12.43 -8.49 1.81
C GLY A 94 -11.88 -7.93 0.50
N MET A 95 -12.39 -8.37 -0.64
CA MET A 95 -11.99 -7.84 -1.96
C MET A 95 -12.40 -6.37 -2.15
N THR A 96 -13.55 -5.97 -1.65
CA THR A 96 -13.99 -4.57 -1.68
C THR A 96 -13.09 -3.69 -0.83
N TYR A 97 -12.71 -4.15 0.37
CA TYR A 97 -11.75 -3.46 1.23
C TYR A 97 -10.40 -3.28 0.51
N ILE A 98 -9.88 -4.35 -0.10
CA ILE A 98 -8.57 -4.31 -0.79
C ILE A 98 -8.60 -3.31 -1.95
N LEU A 99 -9.64 -3.33 -2.78
CA LEU A 99 -9.76 -2.40 -3.90
C LEU A 99 -9.79 -0.94 -3.40
N ASN A 100 -10.59 -0.63 -2.38
CA ASN A 100 -10.66 0.72 -1.82
C ASN A 100 -9.33 1.16 -1.18
N ALA A 101 -8.62 0.23 -0.53
CA ALA A 101 -7.31 0.49 0.05
C ALA A 101 -6.27 0.76 -1.04
N GLN A 102 -6.24 -0.03 -2.11
CA GLN A 102 -5.35 0.20 -3.24
C GLN A 102 -5.65 1.52 -3.96
N GLU A 103 -6.91 1.92 -4.11
CA GLU A 103 -7.27 3.23 -4.65
C GLU A 103 -6.76 4.40 -3.78
N THR A 104 -6.78 4.23 -2.46
CA THR A 104 -6.22 5.21 -1.51
C THR A 104 -4.71 5.32 -1.66
N ILE A 105 -4.01 4.18 -1.69
CA ILE A 105 -2.56 4.13 -1.85
C ILE A 105 -2.15 4.70 -3.22
N LEU A 106 -2.86 4.32 -4.30
CA LEU A 106 -2.57 4.78 -5.66
C LEU A 106 -2.64 6.30 -5.81
N LYS A 107 -3.55 6.97 -5.08
CA LYS A 107 -3.60 8.44 -5.06
C LYS A 107 -2.32 9.02 -4.48
N LEU A 108 -1.89 8.52 -3.32
CA LEU A 108 -0.66 8.96 -2.66
C LEU A 108 0.59 8.68 -3.53
N GLU A 109 0.64 7.53 -4.20
CA GLU A 109 1.73 7.21 -5.12
C GLU A 109 1.81 8.17 -6.31
N ARG A 110 0.66 8.59 -6.87
CA ARG A 110 0.62 9.57 -7.96
C ARG A 110 1.03 10.97 -7.53
N GLU A 111 0.70 11.37 -6.29
CA GLU A 111 1.20 12.61 -5.69
C GLU A 111 2.73 12.59 -5.58
N ILE A 112 3.29 11.50 -5.02
CA ILE A 112 4.74 11.32 -4.88
C ILE A 112 5.42 11.25 -6.26
N LEU A 113 4.81 10.57 -7.24
CA LEU A 113 5.30 10.52 -8.61
C LEU A 113 5.43 11.92 -9.22
N THR A 114 4.39 12.75 -9.08
CA THR A 114 4.39 14.12 -9.60
C THR A 114 5.47 14.97 -8.91
N GLU A 115 5.53 14.93 -7.58
CA GLU A 115 6.48 15.74 -6.80
C GLU A 115 7.94 15.31 -6.98
N SER A 116 8.19 14.01 -7.12
CA SER A 116 9.54 13.51 -7.42
C SER A 116 10.01 13.93 -8.81
N ALA A 117 9.11 14.04 -9.79
CA ALA A 117 9.46 14.59 -11.11
C ALA A 117 9.86 16.07 -11.02
N ASP A 118 9.08 16.88 -10.29
CA ASP A 118 9.35 18.31 -10.10
C ASP A 118 10.68 18.58 -9.36
N LEU A 119 11.13 17.61 -8.56
CA LEU A 119 12.38 17.65 -7.79
C LEU A 119 13.56 16.97 -8.49
N GLU A 120 13.37 16.45 -9.70
CA GLU A 120 14.37 15.66 -10.43
C GLU A 120 14.88 14.43 -9.63
N ASP A 121 14.03 13.90 -8.74
CA ASP A 121 14.29 12.66 -7.99
C ASP A 121 13.87 11.44 -8.82
N GLU A 122 14.71 11.11 -9.79
CA GLU A 122 14.48 9.99 -10.73
C GLU A 122 14.32 8.64 -10.05
N GLY A 123 15.04 8.40 -8.93
CA GLY A 123 14.97 7.13 -8.21
C GLY A 123 13.62 6.91 -7.54
N THR A 124 13.07 7.94 -6.90
CA THR A 124 11.73 7.88 -6.32
C THR A 124 10.67 7.88 -7.42
N ASN A 125 10.87 8.65 -8.49
CA ASN A 125 9.94 8.73 -9.60
C ASN A 125 9.75 7.36 -10.29
N ALA A 126 10.86 6.70 -10.63
CA ALA A 126 10.82 5.37 -11.25
C ALA A 126 10.11 4.35 -10.36
N MET A 127 10.41 4.34 -9.05
CA MET A 127 9.75 3.47 -8.09
C MET A 127 8.23 3.68 -8.06
N MET A 128 7.77 4.94 -7.98
CA MET A 128 6.33 5.23 -7.97
C MET A 128 5.67 4.84 -9.29
N SER A 129 6.34 5.06 -10.43
CA SER A 129 5.80 4.70 -11.75
C SER A 129 5.53 3.20 -11.87
N ASP A 130 6.46 2.37 -11.40
CA ASP A 130 6.29 0.92 -11.37
C ASP A 130 5.17 0.48 -10.43
N LEU A 131 5.08 1.06 -9.23
CA LEU A 131 4.03 0.75 -8.27
C LEU A 131 2.63 1.17 -8.75
N VAL A 132 2.52 2.32 -9.41
CA VAL A 132 1.29 2.82 -10.05
C VAL A 132 0.82 1.84 -11.12
N ARG A 133 1.71 1.45 -12.03
CA ARG A 133 1.41 0.50 -13.11
C ARG A 133 0.96 -0.86 -12.56
N GLU A 134 1.66 -1.37 -11.54
CA GLU A 134 1.28 -2.61 -10.87
C GLU A 134 -0.13 -2.51 -10.28
N LYS A 135 -0.43 -1.42 -9.55
CA LYS A 135 -1.74 -1.22 -8.89
C LYS A 135 -2.89 -1.05 -9.86
N GLU A 136 -2.70 -0.32 -10.95
CA GLU A 136 -3.73 -0.17 -11.97
C GLU A 136 -4.15 -1.53 -12.54
N LYS A 137 -3.17 -2.41 -12.78
CA LYS A 137 -3.44 -3.78 -13.23
C LYS A 137 -4.19 -4.60 -12.17
N THR A 138 -3.75 -4.58 -10.92
CA THR A 138 -4.42 -5.36 -9.86
C THR A 138 -5.81 -4.82 -9.53
N ASN A 139 -6.00 -3.50 -9.53
CA ASN A 139 -7.30 -2.87 -9.34
C ASN A 139 -8.31 -3.31 -10.41
N TRP A 140 -7.89 -3.37 -11.68
CA TRP A 140 -8.74 -3.93 -12.74
C TRP A 140 -9.16 -5.38 -12.44
N MET A 141 -8.21 -6.24 -12.04
CA MET A 141 -8.51 -7.64 -11.71
C MET A 141 -9.49 -7.76 -10.55
N PHE A 142 -9.35 -6.92 -9.52
CA PHE A 142 -10.27 -6.93 -8.37
C PHE A 142 -11.65 -6.37 -8.70
N ALA A 143 -11.72 -5.31 -9.50
CA ALA A 143 -12.98 -4.79 -10.01
C ALA A 143 -13.72 -5.85 -10.84
N ALA A 144 -13.01 -6.54 -11.73
CA ALA A 144 -13.57 -7.64 -12.51
C ALA A 144 -14.08 -8.79 -11.63
N TRP A 145 -13.33 -9.19 -10.60
CA TRP A 145 -13.77 -10.21 -9.63
C TRP A 145 -15.04 -9.76 -8.88
N LEU A 146 -15.16 -8.47 -8.57
CA LEU A 146 -16.36 -7.88 -7.94
C LEU A 146 -17.54 -7.68 -8.90
N GLY A 147 -17.35 -7.88 -10.21
CA GLY A 147 -18.35 -7.64 -11.25
C GLY A 147 -18.62 -6.15 -11.50
N LYS A 148 -17.60 -5.30 -11.35
CA LYS A 148 -17.65 -3.85 -11.62
C LYS A 148 -17.01 -3.50 -12.96
#